data_AF-C3YD87-F1
#
_entry.id   AF-C3YD87-F1
#
_cell.length_a   1.000
_cell.length_b   1.000
_cell.length_c   1.000
_cell.angle_alpha   90.00
_cell.angle_beta   90.00
_cell.angle_gamma   90.00
#
_symmetry.space_group_name_H-M   'P 1'
#
loop_
_entity.id
_entity.type
_entity.pdbx_description
1 polymer ?
#
loop_
_entity_poly.entity_id
_entity_poly.type
_entity_poly.pdbx_seq_one_letter_code
_entity_poly.pdbx_strand_id
1 'polypeptide(L)'
;MAGTIMWSPLPEFDDSDCASTDIDQYTPLSQVNMMWTYKKGDKVLAMRHTDPEVFRAGLLTLLKDRDRLRPEHFEYFYEDLMGDKADAPRAREIFGLLDQKKKGFVSMEEIKDMDVSVLKNVARHLDSPHGPVKDHDHSHDEL
;
A
#
# COMPACT_ATOMS: atom_id res chain seq x y z
N MET A 1 -16.56 -26.22 -18.30
CA MET A 1 -16.76 -26.30 -16.84
C MET A 1 -15.39 -26.24 -16.21
N ALA A 2 -15.06 -25.15 -15.52
CA ALA A 2 -13.81 -25.00 -14.80
C ALA A 2 -14.10 -25.27 -13.32
N GLY A 3 -13.43 -26.26 -12.74
CA GLY A 3 -13.49 -26.58 -11.32
C GLY A 3 -12.10 -26.42 -10.73
N THR A 4 -11.99 -25.66 -9.65
CA THR A 4 -10.74 -25.49 -8.91
C THR A 4 -10.74 -26.49 -7.76
N ILE A 5 -9.72 -27.36 -7.69
CA ILE A 5 -9.57 -28.34 -6.63
C ILE A 5 -8.75 -27.70 -5.51
N MET A 6 -9.38 -27.48 -4.35
CA MET A 6 -8.71 -26.98 -3.15
C MET A 6 -8.18 -28.17 -2.34
N TRP A 7 -6.86 -28.28 -2.21
CA TRP A 7 -6.23 -29.31 -1.38
C TRP A 7 -6.14 -28.83 0.07
N SER A 8 -7.15 -29.17 0.87
CA SER A 8 -7.14 -29.02 2.33
C SER A 8 -6.64 -30.33 2.97
N PRO A 9 -5.83 -30.29 4.04
CA PRO A 9 -5.43 -31.48 4.80
C PRO A 9 -6.59 -32.07 5.63
N LEU A 10 -7.74 -31.40 5.68
CA LEU A 10 -8.94 -31.89 6.35
C LEU A 10 -9.71 -32.84 5.42
N PRO A 11 -10.15 -34.01 5.90
CA PRO A 11 -10.87 -35.00 5.09
C PRO A 11 -12.27 -34.53 4.68
N GLU A 12 -12.79 -33.47 5.32
CA GLU A 12 -14.10 -32.89 5.08
C GLU A 12 -13.98 -31.37 4.95
N PHE A 13 -14.80 -30.80 4.07
CA PHE A 13 -14.91 -29.36 3.90
C PHE A 13 -15.68 -28.79 5.10
N ASP A 14 -15.03 -27.94 5.89
CA ASP A 14 -15.65 -27.23 7.01
C ASP A 14 -16.41 -26.01 6.46
N ASP A 15 -17.73 -26.11 6.35
CA ASP A 15 -18.62 -25.07 5.83
C ASP A 15 -19.29 -24.24 6.94
N SER A 16 -18.86 -24.42 8.19
CA SER A 16 -19.44 -23.81 9.39
C SER A 16 -19.50 -22.28 9.33
N ASP A 17 -18.62 -21.65 8.57
CA ASP A 17 -18.49 -20.19 8.41
C ASP A 17 -19.18 -19.64 7.14
N CYS A 18 -19.52 -20.51 6.18
CA CYS A 18 -20.14 -20.13 4.92
C CYS A 18 -21.67 -19.99 5.03
N ALA A 19 -22.30 -20.65 6.01
CA ALA A 19 -23.76 -20.67 6.17
C ALA A 19 -24.35 -19.37 6.76
N SER A 20 -23.54 -18.56 7.45
CA SER A 20 -24.00 -17.32 8.11
C SER A 20 -23.48 -16.05 7.45
N THR A 21 -22.60 -16.18 6.45
CA THR A 21 -22.02 -15.07 5.73
C THR A 21 -22.91 -14.71 4.54
N ASP A 22 -23.37 -13.46 4.48
CA ASP A 22 -24.14 -12.94 3.36
C ASP A 22 -23.23 -12.83 2.12
N ILE A 23 -23.25 -13.87 1.28
CA ILE A 23 -22.41 -13.98 0.07
C ILE A 23 -22.80 -12.90 -0.96
N ASP A 24 -24.00 -12.31 -0.83
CA ASP A 24 -24.47 -11.20 -1.68
C ASP A 24 -23.88 -9.84 -1.28
N GLN A 25 -23.22 -9.73 -0.11
CA GLN A 25 -22.36 -8.58 0.25
C GLN A 25 -20.98 -8.64 -0.43
N TYR A 26 -20.86 -9.35 -1.55
CA TYR A 26 -19.66 -9.28 -2.36
C TYR A 26 -19.58 -7.93 -3.08
N THR A 27 -18.49 -7.19 -2.91
CA THR A 27 -18.21 -6.00 -3.72
C THR A 27 -17.75 -6.46 -5.11
N PRO A 28 -18.55 -6.26 -6.18
CA PRO A 28 -18.14 -6.66 -7.52
C PRO A 28 -16.91 -5.86 -7.96
N LEU A 29 -16.03 -6.50 -8.73
CA LEU A 29 -14.81 -5.85 -9.25
C LEU A 29 -15.09 -4.54 -10.02
N SER A 30 -16.30 -4.36 -10.56
CA SER A 30 -16.73 -3.11 -11.20
C SER A 30 -16.93 -1.94 -10.24
N GLN A 31 -17.14 -2.19 -8.95
CA GLN A 31 -17.30 -1.19 -7.88
C GLN A 31 -16.00 -0.94 -7.11
N VAL A 32 -14.94 -1.73 -7.37
CA VAL A 32 -13.63 -1.51 -6.78
C VAL A 32 -12.93 -0.36 -7.50
N ASN A 33 -12.55 0.68 -6.76
CA ASN A 33 -11.84 1.82 -7.33
C ASN A 33 -10.36 1.45 -7.57
N MET A 34 -10.05 1.01 -8.78
CA MET A 34 -8.73 0.50 -9.16
C MET A 34 -7.87 1.60 -9.80
N MET A 35 -6.71 1.88 -9.22
CA MET A 35 -5.75 2.81 -9.81
C MET A 35 -4.93 2.13 -10.93
N TRP A 36 -5.08 2.62 -12.16
CA TRP A 36 -4.25 2.19 -13.28
C TRP A 36 -2.88 2.86 -13.19
N THR A 37 -1.80 2.06 -13.26
CA THR A 37 -0.45 2.61 -13.40
C THR A 37 0.12 2.28 -14.77
N TYR A 38 0.57 3.32 -15.48
CA TYR A 38 1.15 3.18 -16.81
C TYR A 38 2.66 3.02 -16.68
N LYS A 39 3.21 1.90 -17.16
CA LYS A 39 4.67 1.71 -17.27
C LYS A 39 5.01 1.25 -18.68
N LYS A 40 5.79 2.07 -19.41
CA LYS A 40 6.40 1.73 -20.71
C LYS A 40 5.45 1.14 -21.76
N GLY A 41 4.25 1.69 -21.91
CA GLY A 41 3.30 1.27 -22.96
C GLY A 41 2.25 0.26 -22.49
N ASP A 42 2.49 -0.42 -21.37
CA ASP A 42 1.55 -1.39 -20.81
C ASP A 42 0.73 -0.78 -19.66
N LYS A 43 -0.59 -0.97 -19.73
CA LYS A 43 -1.51 -0.67 -18.63
C LYS A 43 -1.39 -1.79 -17.61
N VAL A 44 -0.73 -1.54 -16.48
CA VAL A 44 -0.58 -2.53 -15.41
C VAL A 44 -1.49 -2.16 -14.26
N LEU A 45 -2.35 -3.11 -13.87
CA LEU A 45 -3.08 -3.08 -12.61
C LEU A 45 -2.08 -3.34 -11.48
N ALA A 46 -1.59 -2.27 -10.87
CA ALA A 46 -0.72 -2.37 -9.72
C ALA A 46 -1.57 -2.22 -8.46
N MET A 47 -2.12 -3.34 -7.94
CA MET A 47 -2.64 -3.43 -6.56
C MET A 47 -1.53 -3.36 -5.50
N ARG A 48 -0.33 -2.98 -5.92
CA ARG A 48 0.90 -3.35 -5.26
C ARG A 48 1.35 -2.32 -4.21
N HIS A 49 0.77 -1.11 -4.21
CA HIS A 49 1.12 -0.06 -3.26
C HIS A 49 -0.09 0.81 -2.93
N THR A 50 -0.06 1.40 -1.74
CA THR A 50 -1.07 2.32 -1.21
C THR A 50 -1.37 3.45 -2.18
N ASP A 51 -2.66 3.77 -2.30
CA ASP A 51 -3.13 4.88 -3.13
C ASP A 51 -2.54 6.22 -2.61
N PRO A 52 -1.94 7.05 -3.47
CA PRO A 52 -1.33 8.33 -3.09
C PRO A 52 -2.30 9.29 -2.41
N GLU A 53 -3.57 9.29 -2.78
CA GLU A 53 -4.59 10.16 -2.18
C GLU A 53 -5.01 9.64 -0.81
N VAL A 54 -5.04 8.31 -0.61
CA VAL A 54 -5.19 7.71 0.72
C VAL A 54 -3.98 8.06 1.60
N PHE A 55 -2.77 7.98 1.05
CA PHE A 55 -1.56 8.36 1.77
C PHE A 55 -1.55 9.87 2.12
N ARG A 56 -1.97 10.74 1.20
CA ARG A 56 -2.15 12.18 1.45
C ARG A 56 -3.13 12.43 2.59
N ALA A 57 -4.29 11.77 2.57
CA ALA A 57 -5.27 11.87 3.64
C ALA A 57 -4.69 11.39 5.00
N GLY A 58 -3.87 10.34 4.98
CA GLY A 58 -3.13 9.87 6.16
C GLY A 58 -2.17 10.92 6.71
N LEU A 59 -1.37 11.57 5.85
CA LEU A 59 -0.47 12.66 6.25
C LEU A 59 -1.22 13.86 6.84
N LEU A 60 -2.36 14.25 6.24
CA LEU A 60 -3.22 15.31 6.77
C LEU A 60 -3.83 14.93 8.12
N THR A 61 -4.22 13.66 8.29
CA THR A 61 -4.70 13.14 9.57
C THR A 61 -3.59 13.16 10.62
N LEU A 62 -2.33 12.93 10.23
CA LEU A 62 -1.18 13.01 11.13
C LEU A 62 -0.91 14.44 11.63
N LEU A 63 -1.17 15.43 10.78
CA LEU A 63 -1.10 16.84 11.19
C LEU A 63 -2.15 17.17 12.25
N LYS A 64 -3.37 16.60 12.16
CA LYS A 64 -4.52 16.99 12.99
C LYS A 64 -4.69 18.52 12.99
N ASP A 65 -4.49 19.15 14.14
CA ASP A 65 -4.62 20.61 14.35
C ASP A 65 -3.28 21.36 14.22
N ARG A 66 -2.20 20.66 13.85
CA ARG A 66 -0.87 21.26 13.69
C ARG A 66 -0.77 21.90 12.32
N ASP A 67 -0.06 23.02 12.22
CA ASP A 67 0.20 23.66 10.92
C ASP A 67 1.33 22.99 10.13
N ARG A 68 2.21 22.24 10.82
CA ARG A 68 3.46 21.72 10.27
C ARG A 68 3.75 20.30 10.74
N LEU A 69 4.05 19.45 9.77
CA LEU A 69 4.60 18.11 10.00
C LEU A 69 6.13 18.22 10.11
N ARG A 70 6.68 17.80 11.24
CA ARG A 70 8.12 17.77 11.52
C ARG A 70 8.62 16.32 11.56
N PRO A 71 9.92 16.08 11.32
CA PRO A 71 10.50 14.74 11.31
C PRO A 71 10.17 13.92 12.56
N GLU A 72 10.20 14.55 13.74
CA GLU A 72 9.99 13.85 15.02
C GLU A 72 8.55 13.33 15.15
N HIS A 73 7.58 14.05 14.57
CA HIS A 73 6.19 13.60 14.54
C HIS A 73 5.98 12.46 13.54
N PHE A 74 6.71 12.51 12.43
CA PHE A 74 6.67 11.48 11.41
C PHE A 74 7.36 10.19 11.87
N GLU A 75 8.43 10.30 12.65
CA GLU A 75 9.20 9.17 13.18
C GLU A 75 8.35 8.24 14.04
N TYR A 76 7.54 8.79 14.95
CA TYR A 76 6.61 8.00 15.76
C TYR A 76 5.61 7.20 14.91
N PHE A 77 5.06 7.83 13.86
CA PHE A 77 4.16 7.15 12.93
C PHE A 77 4.87 6.09 12.09
N TYR A 78 6.09 6.41 11.66
CA TYR A 78 6.91 5.52 10.86
C TYR A 78 7.31 4.26 11.62
N GLU A 79 7.67 4.39 12.91
CA GLU A 79 7.99 3.27 13.78
C GLU A 79 6.76 2.37 14.00
N ASP A 80 5.59 2.95 14.24
CA ASP A 80 4.32 2.21 14.35
C ASP A 80 4.00 1.45 13.05
N LEU A 81 4.24 2.07 11.90
CA LEU A 81 3.97 1.48 10.59
C LEU A 81 4.97 0.38 10.19
N MET A 82 6.26 0.57 10.50
CA MET A 82 7.32 -0.36 10.09
C MET A 82 7.54 -1.48 11.11
N GLY A 83 7.14 -1.29 12.37
CA GLY A 83 7.37 -2.24 13.46
C GLY A 83 8.86 -2.60 13.59
N ASP A 84 9.14 -3.86 13.95
CA ASP A 84 10.50 -4.38 14.15
C ASP A 84 11.17 -4.87 12.84
N LYS A 85 10.85 -4.28 11.69
CA LYS A 85 11.51 -4.64 10.42
C LYS A 85 12.99 -4.25 10.47
N ALA A 86 13.87 -5.25 10.57
CA ALA A 86 15.31 -5.07 10.70
C ALA A 86 15.97 -4.23 9.58
N ASP A 87 15.41 -4.29 8.36
CA ASP A 87 15.95 -3.61 7.17
C ASP A 87 15.13 -2.36 6.76
N ALA A 88 14.30 -1.81 7.66
CA ALA A 88 13.56 -0.60 7.37
C ALA A 88 14.51 0.61 7.17
N PRO A 89 14.31 1.43 6.13
CA PRO A 89 15.05 2.68 5.98
C PRO A 89 14.80 3.61 7.19
N ARG A 90 15.68 4.59 7.41
CA ARG A 90 15.49 5.49 8.57
C ARG A 90 14.32 6.42 8.32
N ALA A 91 13.49 6.65 9.35
CA ALA A 91 12.33 7.55 9.25
C ALA A 91 12.69 8.94 8.69
N ARG A 92 13.86 9.48 9.09
CA ARG A 92 14.38 10.76 8.59
C ARG A 92 14.70 10.76 7.10
N GLU A 93 15.18 9.64 6.55
CA GLU A 93 15.48 9.52 5.13
C GLU A 93 14.18 9.55 4.32
N ILE A 94 13.16 8.85 4.81
CA ILE A 94 11.82 8.85 4.19
C ILE A 94 11.15 10.22 4.32
N PHE A 95 11.27 10.88 5.48
CA PHE A 95 10.79 12.26 5.64
C PHE A 95 11.48 13.23 4.68
N GLY A 96 12.76 13.04 4.40
CA GLY A 96 13.50 13.85 3.43
C GLY A 96 12.95 13.77 2.00
N LEU A 97 12.22 12.71 1.66
CA LEU A 97 11.51 12.60 0.38
C LEU A 97 10.25 13.49 0.33
N LEU A 98 9.61 13.71 1.49
CA LEU A 98 8.45 14.62 1.64
C LEU A 98 8.89 16.08 1.69
N ASP A 99 9.96 16.39 2.43
CA ASP A 99 10.52 17.74 2.54
C ASP A 99 11.50 18.05 1.41
N GLN A 100 10.97 18.16 0.19
CA GLN A 100 11.77 18.41 -1.02
C GLN A 100 12.61 19.70 -0.95
N LYS A 101 12.16 20.68 -0.17
CA LYS A 101 12.83 21.98 0.02
C LYS A 101 13.82 21.97 1.20
N LYS A 102 13.95 20.85 1.93
CA LYS A 102 14.85 20.67 3.08
C LYS A 102 14.69 21.73 4.17
N LYS A 103 13.45 22.12 4.47
CA LYS A 103 13.11 23.14 5.49
C LYS A 103 13.08 22.58 6.91
N GLY A 104 13.11 21.26 7.07
CA GLY A 104 12.89 20.55 8.32
C GLY A 104 11.41 20.42 8.70
N PHE A 105 10.49 20.77 7.80
CA PHE A 105 9.05 20.59 7.98
C PHE A 105 8.30 20.64 6.65
N VAL A 106 7.11 20.04 6.62
CA VAL A 106 6.15 20.13 5.52
C VAL A 106 4.85 20.75 6.05
N SER A 107 4.34 21.80 5.41
CA SER A 107 3.07 22.42 5.81
C SER A 107 1.86 21.64 5.30
N MET A 108 0.69 21.93 5.88
CA MET A 108 -0.58 21.38 5.39
C MET A 108 -0.86 21.74 3.92
N GLU A 109 -0.59 22.98 3.51
CA GLU A 109 -0.73 23.41 2.11
C GLU A 109 0.23 22.64 1.20
N GLU A 110 1.47 22.44 1.62
CA GLU A 110 2.45 21.67 0.86
C GLU A 110 2.08 20.20 0.71
N ILE A 111 1.39 19.60 1.69
CA ILE A 111 0.87 18.24 1.57
C ILE A 111 -0.33 18.19 0.63
N LYS A 112 -1.20 19.20 0.64
CA LYS A 112 -2.34 19.28 -0.29
C LYS A 112 -1.89 19.45 -1.74
N ASP A 113 -0.90 20.30 -1.96
CA ASP A 113 -0.37 20.62 -3.29
C ASP A 113 0.78 19.69 -3.71
N MET A 114 1.12 18.70 -2.87
CA MET A 114 2.22 17.77 -3.15
C MET A 114 1.94 16.98 -4.43
N ASP A 115 2.94 16.96 -5.31
CA ASP A 115 2.85 16.20 -6.55
C ASP A 115 2.68 14.70 -6.25
N VAL A 116 1.75 14.08 -6.98
CA VAL A 116 1.38 12.67 -6.81
C VAL A 116 2.58 11.73 -6.99
N SER A 117 3.57 12.09 -7.82
CA SER A 117 4.78 11.29 -8.00
C SER A 117 5.63 11.20 -6.73
N VAL A 118 5.64 12.26 -5.92
CA VAL A 118 6.36 12.30 -4.63
C VAL A 118 5.69 11.36 -3.64
N LEU A 119 4.37 11.49 -3.51
CA LEU A 119 3.57 10.62 -2.64
C LEU A 119 3.69 9.15 -3.06
N LYS A 120 3.67 8.85 -4.37
CA LYS A 120 3.93 7.51 -4.90
C LYS A 120 5.32 7.00 -4.53
N ASN A 121 6.34 7.86 -4.59
CA ASN A 121 7.69 7.46 -4.26
C ASN A 121 7.81 7.10 -2.78
N VAL A 122 7.24 7.91 -1.89
CA VAL A 122 7.24 7.65 -0.44
C VAL A 122 6.44 6.41 -0.10
N ALA A 123 5.23 6.27 -0.65
CA ALA A 123 4.38 5.09 -0.44
C ALA A 123 5.09 3.77 -0.81
N ARG A 124 5.95 3.76 -1.83
CA ARG A 124 6.74 2.56 -2.19
C ARG A 124 7.78 2.14 -1.16
N HIS A 125 8.23 3.05 -0.31
CA HIS A 125 9.18 2.72 0.75
C HIS A 125 8.47 2.22 2.02
N LEU A 126 7.22 2.64 2.19
CA LEU A 126 6.39 2.30 3.35
C LEU A 126 5.59 1.01 3.12
N ASP A 127 5.15 0.80 1.89
CA ASP A 127 4.26 -0.29 1.54
C ASP A 127 5.03 -1.38 0.79
N SER A 128 5.03 -2.58 1.37
CA SER A 128 5.58 -3.76 0.71
C SER A 128 4.62 -4.20 -0.40
N PRO A 129 5.14 -4.66 -1.54
CA PRO A 129 4.31 -5.04 -2.66
C PRO A 129 3.25 -6.07 -2.28
N HIS A 130 1.98 -5.67 -2.20
CA HIS A 130 0.90 -6.61 -1.96
C HIS A 130 0.69 -7.49 -3.21
N GLY A 131 0.75 -8.81 -3.03
CA GLY A 131 0.59 -9.82 -4.07
C GLY A 131 1.85 -10.65 -4.37
N PRO A 132 1.76 -11.66 -5.25
CA PRO A 132 2.89 -12.53 -5.56
C PRO A 132 4.04 -11.71 -6.15
N VAL A 133 5.16 -11.71 -5.43
CA VAL A 133 6.43 -11.23 -5.96
C VAL A 133 6.78 -12.21 -7.08
N LYS A 134 6.97 -11.71 -8.31
CA LYS A 134 7.56 -12.56 -9.34
C LYS A 134 8.99 -12.84 -8.87
N ASP A 135 9.21 -14.01 -8.27
CA ASP A 135 10.55 -14.54 -8.16
C ASP A 135 11.11 -14.61 -9.58
N HIS A 136 12.27 -14.00 -9.78
CA HIS A 136 12.92 -13.94 -11.07
C HIS A 136 13.54 -15.30 -11.46
N ASP A 137 13.11 -16.40 -10.82
CA ASP A 137 13.81 -17.69 -10.83
C ASP A 137 12.91 -18.93 -10.90
N HIS A 138 11.72 -18.82 -11.48
CA HIS A 138 10.94 -20.00 -11.84
C HIS A 138 10.69 -20.03 -13.35
N SER A 139 11.67 -20.61 -14.06
CA SER A 139 11.42 -21.29 -15.32
C SER A 139 10.48 -22.47 -15.03
N HIS A 140 9.18 -22.23 -15.07
CA HIS A 140 8.23 -23.32 -15.28
C HIS A 140 8.18 -23.55 -16.79
N ASP A 141 9.06 -24.44 -17.25
CA ASP A 141 8.81 -25.18 -18.48
C ASP A 141 7.58 -26.07 -18.21
N GLU A 142 6.44 -25.65 -18.76
CA GLU A 142 5.25 -26.51 -18.79
C GLU A 142 5.47 -27.61 -19.85
N LEU A 143 5.47 -28.86 -19.41
CA LEU A 143 5.28 -30.07 -20.21
C LEU A 143 4.03 -30.80 -19.71
#